data_AF-A0AAN5C1F6-F1
#
_entry.id   AF-A0AAN5C1F6-F1
#
_cell.length_a   1.000
_cell.length_b   1.000
_cell.length_c   1.000
_cell.angle_alpha   90.00
_cell.angle_beta   90.00
_cell.angle_gamma   90.00
#
_symmetry.space_group_name_H-M   'P 1'
#
loop_
_entity.id
_entity.type
_entity.pdbx_description
1 polymer ?
#
loop_
_entity_poly.entity_id
_entity_poly.type
_entity_poly.pdbx_seq_one_letter_code
_entity_poly.pdbx_strand_id
1 'polypeptide(L)'
;MDGLLTEVKTVTHDRDLSLSIAKERPVHGIERHEAISKADTDADSTSADYILTVLKSKPDRAGLSDVLNVLDPSNKYVTPKVFDIRVPSPTTAQILNVLGTITVPDHWASLNARSKGSTSEDNKLRAALLRCFSSVCGISCLVTQLRSLIATARSSSQQGKASGSQIQIRDLLTILSALLKPKDLILRIYMDIETLYSNATQQQLAWREFLSSIAASKVLSATAEALTLAGDFDGLSTILWIGDGAQYTSWLGTNICHMVSKLDLDNQDAWKAVASLTGRALSLGYTGTLHSSYTIPNANFL
;
A
#
# COMPACT_ATOMS: atom_id res chain seq x y z
N MET A 1 -4.36 62.38 4.24
CA MET A 1 -4.61 60.97 3.86
C MET A 1 -3.35 60.18 4.15
N ASP A 2 -2.90 60.07 5.40
CA ASP A 2 -3.52 59.42 6.58
C ASP A 2 -3.63 57.91 6.46
N GLY A 3 -2.86 57.23 7.31
CA GLY A 3 -3.14 55.92 7.90
C GLY A 3 -2.54 54.72 7.17
N LEU A 4 -1.90 53.74 7.81
CA LEU A 4 -1.63 53.51 9.23
C LEU A 4 -0.53 52.43 9.27
N LEU A 5 0.61 52.74 9.87
CA LEU A 5 1.64 51.78 10.27
C LEU A 5 1.23 51.21 11.64
N THR A 6 1.34 49.90 11.84
CA THR A 6 1.16 49.30 13.17
C THR A 6 2.44 48.57 13.59
N GLU A 7 3.08 49.16 14.59
CA GLU A 7 3.99 48.66 15.63
C GLU A 7 4.56 47.24 15.56
N VAL A 8 5.89 47.18 15.51
CA VAL A 8 6.72 46.08 16.03
C VAL A 8 7.21 46.51 17.42
N LYS A 9 6.89 45.76 18.47
CA LYS A 9 7.49 45.92 19.80
C LYS A 9 8.60 44.91 20.02
N THR A 10 9.82 45.43 20.16
CA THR A 10 10.98 44.77 20.78
C THR A 10 11.13 45.27 22.22
N VAL A 11 11.44 44.37 23.17
CA VAL A 11 12.10 44.75 24.44
C VAL A 11 13.18 43.73 24.79
N THR A 12 14.39 44.25 24.98
CA THR A 12 15.63 43.71 25.53
C THR A 12 15.61 43.75 27.07
N HIS A 13 16.14 42.76 27.79
CA HIS A 13 17.39 42.72 28.59
C HIS A 13 17.02 41.71 29.71
N ASP A 14 17.87 40.81 30.20
CA ASP A 14 19.06 41.17 30.94
C ASP A 14 20.08 40.02 31.05
N ARG A 15 21.32 40.45 31.19
CA ARG A 15 22.55 39.69 31.25
C ARG A 15 22.92 39.58 32.72
N ASP A 16 23.04 38.36 33.25
CA ASP A 16 23.90 38.17 34.40
C ASP A 16 24.73 36.89 34.26
N LEU A 17 26.04 37.12 34.18
CA LEU A 17 27.11 36.14 34.20
C LEU A 17 27.56 36.02 35.65
N SER A 18 27.56 34.81 36.20
CA SER A 18 28.50 34.44 37.26
C SER A 18 28.77 32.95 37.24
N LEU A 19 29.95 32.63 36.70
CA LEU A 19 30.63 31.35 36.76
C LEU A 19 31.00 31.06 38.22
N SER A 20 30.75 29.83 38.68
CA SER A 20 31.56 29.22 39.74
C SER A 20 31.95 27.80 39.32
N ILE A 21 33.26 27.61 39.22
CA ILE A 21 33.97 26.37 38.89
C ILE A 21 34.22 25.60 40.20
N ALA A 22 33.95 24.29 40.19
CA ALA A 22 34.68 23.20 40.86
C ALA A 22 33.74 21.96 40.85
N LYS A 23 34.12 20.71 40.53
CA LYS A 23 35.40 20.02 40.50
C LYS A 23 35.15 18.69 39.75
N GLU A 24 36.01 18.30 38.81
CA GLU A 24 36.01 16.95 38.22
C GLU A 24 36.54 15.91 39.22
N ARG A 25 36.00 14.68 39.20
CA ARG A 25 36.69 13.45 38.74
C ARG A 25 35.84 12.16 38.91
N PRO A 26 36.19 11.04 38.24
CA PRO A 26 35.30 10.23 37.40
C PRO A 26 34.99 8.84 38.01
N VAL A 27 34.20 8.00 37.31
CA VAL A 27 34.49 6.56 37.01
C VAL A 27 33.28 5.86 36.36
N HIS A 28 33.59 5.08 35.32
CA HIS A 28 32.92 3.94 34.68
C HIS A 28 31.40 3.74 34.75
N GLY A 29 30.82 3.60 33.54
CA GLY A 29 30.37 2.30 33.04
C GLY A 29 29.05 1.77 33.59
N ILE A 30 28.02 1.82 32.75
CA ILE A 30 27.30 0.65 32.20
C ILE A 30 26.11 1.20 31.42
N GLU A 31 26.12 0.89 30.13
CA GLU A 31 24.96 0.96 29.25
C GLU A 31 23.79 0.22 29.91
N ARG A 32 22.77 0.97 30.34
CA ARG A 32 21.46 0.39 30.62
C ARG A 32 20.60 0.68 29.41
N HIS A 33 20.53 -0.33 28.54
CA HIS A 33 19.35 -0.56 27.72
C HIS A 33 18.12 -0.28 28.59
N GLU A 34 17.42 0.82 28.32
CA GLU A 34 16.04 0.97 28.76
C GLU A 34 15.24 -0.08 28.02
N ALA A 35 15.21 -1.26 28.63
CA ALA A 35 14.21 -2.26 28.39
C ALA A 35 12.86 -1.56 28.55
N ILE A 36 12.12 -1.48 27.45
CA ILE A 36 10.71 -1.12 27.40
C ILE A 36 10.04 -1.83 28.58
N SER A 37 9.65 -1.02 29.56
CA SER A 37 8.91 -1.47 30.72
C SER A 37 7.64 -2.16 30.20
N LYS A 38 7.48 -3.43 30.58
CA LYS A 38 6.19 -4.13 30.56
C LYS A 38 5.17 -3.33 31.36
N ALA A 39 4.52 -2.37 30.72
CA ALA A 39 3.43 -1.57 31.26
C ALA A 39 2.47 -1.28 30.10
N ASP A 40 1.61 -2.27 29.84
CA ASP A 40 0.19 -2.15 29.42
C ASP A 40 -0.22 -3.46 28.73
N THR A 41 -0.43 -4.49 29.55
CA THR A 41 -1.01 -5.76 29.08
C THR A 41 -2.55 -5.72 29.04
N ASP A 42 -3.14 -4.52 28.99
CA ASP A 42 -4.60 -4.31 28.90
C ASP A 42 -4.99 -3.30 27.80
N ALA A 43 -4.05 -2.95 26.92
CA ALA A 43 -4.39 -2.22 25.71
C ALA A 43 -5.04 -3.19 24.71
N ASP A 44 -6.29 -2.92 24.31
CA ASP A 44 -7.00 -3.71 23.30
C ASP A 44 -6.16 -3.78 22.02
N SER A 45 -5.60 -4.95 21.75
CA SER A 45 -4.72 -5.19 20.60
C SER A 45 -5.44 -5.05 19.26
N THR A 46 -6.79 -5.01 19.28
CA THR A 46 -7.64 -4.77 18.12
C THR A 46 -7.99 -3.29 17.92
N SER A 47 -7.62 -2.43 18.86
CA SER A 47 -7.84 -0.99 18.75
C SER A 47 -6.90 -0.35 17.72
N ALA A 48 -7.41 0.64 17.01
CA ALA A 48 -6.65 1.37 15.99
C ALA A 48 -5.44 2.11 16.59
N ASP A 49 -5.59 2.68 17.79
CA ASP A 49 -4.52 3.42 18.46
C ASP A 49 -3.37 2.52 18.88
N TYR A 50 -3.67 1.32 19.39
CA TYR A 50 -2.65 0.31 19.67
C TYR A 50 -1.90 -0.09 18.40
N ILE A 51 -2.63 -0.46 17.35
CA ILE A 51 -2.05 -0.87 16.05
C ILE A 51 -1.14 0.22 15.50
N LEU A 52 -1.60 1.48 15.48
CA LEU A 52 -0.82 2.61 14.99
C LEU A 52 0.43 2.87 15.84
N THR A 53 0.31 2.74 17.16
CA THR A 53 1.43 2.94 18.09
C THR A 53 2.51 1.89 17.85
N VAL A 54 2.12 0.61 17.76
CA VAL A 54 3.05 -0.49 17.50
C VAL A 54 3.73 -0.31 16.14
N LEU A 55 2.98 -0.07 15.06
CA LEU A 55 3.57 0.09 13.73
C LEU A 55 4.51 1.29 13.62
N LYS A 56 4.18 2.43 14.25
CA LYS A 56 5.03 3.62 14.28
C LYS A 56 6.32 3.41 15.08
N SER A 57 6.30 2.52 16.06
CA SER A 57 7.48 2.17 16.87
C SER A 57 8.49 1.29 16.15
N LYS A 58 8.25 0.91 14.88
CA LYS A 58 9.07 0.00 14.08
C LYS A 58 9.21 -1.36 14.78
N PRO A 59 8.13 -2.14 14.84
CA PRO A 59 8.08 -3.33 15.65
C PRO A 59 9.10 -4.37 15.16
N ASP A 60 9.54 -5.23 16.06
CA ASP A 60 10.29 -6.42 15.66
C ASP A 60 9.39 -7.42 14.93
N ARG A 61 9.95 -8.58 14.57
CA ARG A 61 9.22 -9.60 13.81
C ARG A 61 8.00 -10.16 14.56
N ALA A 62 8.06 -10.25 15.89
CA ALA A 62 6.96 -10.73 16.70
C ALA A 62 5.84 -9.67 16.74
N GLY A 63 6.17 -8.42 17.03
CA GLY A 63 5.19 -7.33 17.05
C GLY A 63 4.54 -7.08 15.68
N LEU A 64 5.30 -7.21 14.59
CA LEU A 64 4.73 -7.15 13.24
C LEU A 64 3.75 -8.29 12.97
N SER A 65 4.09 -9.50 13.42
CA SER A 65 3.22 -10.66 13.28
C SER A 65 1.90 -10.46 14.02
N ASP A 66 1.96 -9.98 15.26
CA ASP A 66 0.76 -9.75 16.06
C ASP A 66 -0.16 -8.72 15.41
N VAL A 67 0.39 -7.60 14.95
CA VAL A 67 -0.39 -6.55 14.26
C VAL A 67 -0.95 -7.03 12.94
N LEU A 68 -0.15 -7.70 12.10
CA LEU A 68 -0.64 -8.20 10.81
C LEU A 68 -1.69 -9.30 10.99
N ASN A 69 -1.59 -10.12 12.04
CA ASN A 69 -2.63 -11.10 12.35
C ASN A 69 -3.97 -10.44 12.67
N VAL A 70 -3.97 -9.30 13.37
CA VAL A 70 -5.19 -8.53 13.66
C VAL A 70 -5.73 -7.85 12.40
N LEU A 71 -4.84 -7.24 11.59
CA LEU A 71 -5.25 -6.48 10.40
C LEU A 71 -5.65 -7.35 9.21
N ASP A 72 -5.20 -8.60 9.17
CA ASP A 72 -5.40 -9.50 8.04
C ASP A 72 -6.89 -9.77 7.76
N PRO A 73 -7.44 -9.33 6.61
CA PRO A 73 -8.85 -9.54 6.27
C PRO A 73 -9.29 -11.00 6.17
N SER A 74 -8.37 -11.96 6.01
CA SER A 74 -8.76 -13.38 6.02
C SER A 74 -8.64 -14.06 7.38
N ASN A 75 -8.13 -13.36 8.39
CA ASN A 75 -8.22 -13.84 9.76
C ASN A 75 -9.65 -13.62 10.26
N LYS A 76 -10.36 -14.70 10.57
CA LYS A 76 -11.74 -14.64 11.09
C LYS A 76 -11.82 -14.67 12.62
N TYR A 77 -10.69 -14.92 13.29
CA TYR A 77 -10.64 -15.13 14.73
C TYR A 77 -10.35 -13.84 15.49
N VAL A 78 -9.54 -12.96 14.90
CA VAL A 78 -9.12 -11.69 15.50
C VAL A 78 -9.23 -10.62 14.44
N THR A 79 -10.23 -9.74 14.58
CA THR A 79 -10.44 -8.59 13.69
C THR A 79 -10.81 -7.35 14.49
N PRO A 80 -10.46 -6.14 14.02
CA PRO A 80 -10.91 -4.91 14.64
C PRO A 80 -12.43 -4.80 14.58
N LYS A 81 -13.06 -4.43 15.70
CA LYS A 81 -14.53 -4.28 15.77
C LYS A 81 -15.02 -2.96 15.17
N VAL A 82 -14.16 -1.95 15.15
CA VAL A 82 -14.53 -0.56 14.83
C VAL A 82 -14.26 -0.21 13.36
N PHE A 83 -13.35 -0.91 12.70
CA PHE A 83 -12.97 -0.63 11.32
C PHE A 83 -12.60 -1.91 10.56
N ASP A 84 -12.72 -1.87 9.24
CA ASP A 84 -12.15 -2.87 8.33
C ASP A 84 -11.13 -2.16 7.44
N ILE A 85 -9.92 -2.71 7.33
CA ILE A 85 -8.82 -2.11 6.55
C ILE A 85 -9.14 -2.00 5.05
N ARG A 86 -10.16 -2.72 4.57
CA ARG A 86 -10.64 -2.66 3.18
C ARG A 86 -11.64 -1.53 2.95
N VAL A 87 -12.22 -0.98 4.01
CA VAL A 87 -13.22 0.09 3.94
C VAL A 87 -12.55 1.45 4.15
N PRO A 88 -12.79 2.45 3.28
CA PRO A 88 -12.17 3.77 3.41
C PRO A 88 -12.67 4.49 4.66
N SER A 89 -11.74 4.88 5.53
CA SER A 89 -11.96 5.71 6.70
C SER A 89 -10.68 6.49 7.05
N PRO A 90 -10.74 7.56 7.86
CA PRO A 90 -9.54 8.25 8.33
C PRO A 90 -8.56 7.31 9.05
N THR A 91 -9.07 6.35 9.82
CA THR A 91 -8.29 5.34 10.53
C THR A 91 -7.59 4.39 9.56
N THR A 92 -8.35 3.84 8.61
CA THR A 92 -7.81 2.95 7.55
C THR A 92 -6.71 3.65 6.76
N ALA A 93 -6.92 4.91 6.38
CA ALA A 93 -5.93 5.69 5.63
C ALA A 93 -4.63 5.89 6.43
N GLN A 94 -4.72 6.16 7.73
CA GLN A 94 -3.55 6.29 8.59
C GLN A 94 -2.78 4.96 8.71
N ILE A 95 -3.49 3.85 8.91
CA ILE A 95 -2.87 2.52 9.03
C ILE A 95 -2.17 2.13 7.72
N LEU A 96 -2.86 2.24 6.58
CA LEU A 96 -2.27 1.94 5.27
C LEU A 96 -1.07 2.85 4.96
N ASN A 97 -1.14 4.12 5.36
CA ASN A 97 -0.03 5.03 5.17
C ASN A 97 1.20 4.61 6.00
N VAL A 98 1.01 4.26 7.27
CA VAL A 98 2.09 3.75 8.14
C VAL A 98 2.64 2.43 7.60
N LEU A 99 1.79 1.50 7.17
CA LEU A 99 2.23 0.25 6.55
C LEU A 99 3.11 0.51 5.33
N GLY A 100 2.71 1.42 4.44
CA GLY A 100 3.45 1.71 3.22
C GLY A 100 4.73 2.53 3.41
N THR A 101 4.75 3.44 4.40
CA THR A 101 5.88 4.38 4.60
C THR A 101 6.88 3.94 5.66
N ILE A 102 6.50 3.06 6.59
CA ILE A 102 7.36 2.57 7.66
C ILE A 102 7.54 1.06 7.53
N THR A 103 6.45 0.30 7.54
CA THR A 103 6.53 -1.17 7.59
C THR A 103 7.12 -1.77 6.33
N VAL A 104 6.75 -1.27 5.15
CA VAL A 104 7.28 -1.77 3.87
C VAL A 104 8.79 -1.53 3.77
N PRO A 105 9.34 -0.31 3.93
CA PRO A 105 10.78 -0.10 3.89
C PRO A 105 11.57 -0.92 4.92
N ASP A 106 11.01 -1.13 6.12
CA ASP A 106 11.73 -1.80 7.21
C ASP A 106 11.69 -3.34 7.10
N HIS A 107 10.66 -3.94 6.49
CA HIS A 107 10.44 -5.40 6.53
C HIS A 107 10.27 -6.07 5.17
N TRP A 108 9.97 -5.35 4.09
CA TRP A 108 9.61 -5.98 2.83
C TRP A 108 10.73 -6.84 2.23
N ALA A 109 11.98 -6.38 2.30
CA ALA A 109 13.12 -7.11 1.77
C ALA A 109 13.29 -8.50 2.42
N SER A 110 13.07 -8.61 3.74
CA SER A 110 13.16 -9.90 4.45
C SER A 110 11.96 -10.79 4.17
N LEU A 111 10.75 -10.21 4.12
CA LEU A 111 9.52 -10.94 3.79
C LEU A 111 9.47 -11.45 2.34
N ASN A 112 10.09 -10.72 1.42
CA ASN A 112 10.09 -11.02 -0.02
C ASN A 112 11.31 -11.85 -0.47
N ALA A 113 12.24 -12.17 0.44
CA ALA A 113 13.41 -12.98 0.14
C ALA A 113 12.98 -14.38 -0.33
N ARG A 114 13.14 -14.66 -1.64
CA ARG A 114 12.80 -15.95 -2.27
C ARG A 114 13.87 -17.03 -2.08
N SER A 115 14.85 -16.82 -1.19
CA SER A 115 15.99 -17.71 -1.00
C SER A 115 15.65 -18.91 -0.11
N LYS A 116 16.56 -19.91 -0.08
CA LYS A 116 16.49 -21.16 0.71
C LYS A 116 16.32 -20.99 2.23
N GLY A 117 16.13 -19.77 2.74
CA GLY A 117 15.88 -19.45 4.15
C GLY A 117 14.50 -18.84 4.44
N SER A 118 13.61 -18.67 3.44
CA SER A 118 12.25 -18.16 3.67
C SER A 118 11.45 -19.13 4.55
N THR A 119 10.99 -18.66 5.70
CA THR A 119 10.18 -19.49 6.60
C THR A 119 8.72 -19.52 6.17
N SER A 120 7.95 -20.53 6.61
CA SER A 120 6.49 -20.55 6.41
C SER A 120 5.83 -19.29 6.98
N GLU A 121 6.35 -18.80 8.11
CA GLU A 121 5.87 -17.57 8.74
C GLU A 121 6.14 -16.32 7.91
N ASP A 122 7.30 -16.19 7.25
CA ASP A 122 7.56 -15.03 6.36
C ASP A 122 6.56 -14.97 5.21
N ASN A 123 6.20 -16.12 4.64
CA ASN A 123 5.22 -16.20 3.58
C ASN A 123 3.81 -15.82 4.06
N LYS A 124 3.45 -16.19 5.29
CA LYS A 124 2.17 -15.80 5.92
C LYS A 124 2.13 -14.29 6.17
N LEU A 125 3.19 -13.72 6.75
CA LEU A 125 3.30 -12.28 6.99
C LEU A 125 3.27 -11.47 5.70
N ARG A 126 4.01 -11.91 4.69
CA ARG A 126 3.96 -11.35 3.34
C ARG A 126 2.54 -11.39 2.78
N ALA A 127 1.85 -12.52 2.90
CA ALA A 127 0.48 -12.65 2.43
C ALA A 127 -0.52 -11.77 3.22
N ALA A 128 -0.36 -11.64 4.53
CA ALA A 128 -1.17 -10.76 5.38
C ALA A 128 -0.98 -9.29 5.00
N LEU A 129 0.28 -8.85 4.82
CA LEU A 129 0.60 -7.50 4.36
C LEU A 129 -0.01 -7.20 2.98
N LEU A 130 0.12 -8.11 2.02
CA LEU A 130 -0.48 -7.95 0.69
C LEU A 130 -2.01 -7.87 0.75
N ARG A 131 -2.65 -8.63 1.63
CA ARG A 131 -4.11 -8.59 1.83
C ARG A 131 -4.57 -7.30 2.48
N CYS A 132 -3.80 -6.71 3.39
CA CYS A 132 -4.09 -5.37 3.94
C CYS A 132 -4.23 -4.32 2.83
N PHE A 133 -3.41 -4.40 1.78
CA PHE A 133 -3.48 -3.49 0.63
C PHE A 133 -4.46 -3.92 -0.47
N SER A 134 -5.03 -5.13 -0.41
CA SER A 134 -5.90 -5.70 -1.46
C SER A 134 -7.32 -5.14 -1.39
N SER A 135 -7.43 -3.81 -1.44
CA SER A 135 -8.68 -3.05 -1.39
C SER A 135 -8.56 -1.80 -2.28
N VAL A 136 -9.68 -1.13 -2.54
CA VAL A 136 -9.68 0.11 -3.35
C VAL A 136 -8.80 1.18 -2.70
N CYS A 137 -8.94 1.40 -1.39
CA CYS A 137 -8.13 2.37 -0.65
C CYS A 137 -6.66 1.94 -0.52
N GLY A 138 -6.38 0.64 -0.38
CA GLY A 138 -5.03 0.09 -0.33
C GLY A 138 -4.24 0.33 -1.61
N ILE A 139 -4.83 -0.01 -2.77
CA ILE A 139 -4.23 0.22 -4.08
C ILE A 139 -4.01 1.72 -4.31
N SER A 140 -5.02 2.56 -4.04
CA SER A 140 -4.90 4.01 -4.20
C SER A 140 -3.83 4.61 -3.29
N CYS A 141 -3.66 4.09 -2.07
CA CYS A 141 -2.60 4.48 -1.14
C CYS A 141 -1.20 4.19 -1.73
N LEU A 142 -0.96 2.95 -2.18
CA LEU A 142 0.31 2.55 -2.78
C LEU A 142 0.65 3.38 -4.03
N VAL A 143 -0.32 3.63 -4.90
CA VAL A 143 -0.13 4.45 -6.10
C VAL A 143 0.20 5.90 -5.74
N THR A 144 -0.45 6.45 -4.72
CA THR A 144 -0.17 7.82 -4.25
C THR A 144 1.22 7.95 -3.67
N GLN A 145 1.65 6.97 -2.85
CA GLN A 145 3.01 6.91 -2.31
C GLN A 145 4.05 6.76 -3.43
N LEU A 146 3.80 5.89 -4.41
CA LEU A 146 4.68 5.72 -5.55
C LEU A 146 4.87 7.04 -6.33
N ARG A 147 3.79 7.78 -6.60
CA ARG A 147 3.86 9.11 -7.23
C ARG A 147 4.64 10.13 -6.41
N SER A 148 4.46 10.13 -5.09
CA SER A 148 5.22 10.99 -4.19
C SER A 148 6.74 10.69 -4.25
N LEU A 149 7.10 9.41 -4.28
CA LEU A 149 8.50 8.98 -4.43
C LEU A 149 9.07 9.34 -5.81
N ILE A 150 8.31 9.18 -6.88
CA ILE A 150 8.69 9.63 -8.24
C ILE A 150 9.01 11.13 -8.24
N ALA A 151 8.11 11.95 -7.67
CA ALA A 151 8.30 13.39 -7.59
C ALA A 151 9.57 13.74 -6.79
N THR A 152 9.75 13.10 -5.64
CA THR A 152 10.92 13.29 -4.77
C THR A 152 12.21 12.88 -5.48
N ALA A 153 12.23 11.74 -6.16
CA ALA A 153 13.38 11.24 -6.90
C ALA A 153 13.83 12.23 -7.99
N ARG A 154 12.88 12.83 -8.72
CA ARG A 154 13.16 13.87 -9.72
C ARG A 154 13.69 15.17 -9.14
N SER A 155 13.18 15.60 -7.99
CA SER A 155 13.72 16.78 -7.31
C SER A 155 15.12 16.51 -6.75
N SER A 156 15.39 15.28 -6.32
CA SER A 156 16.66 14.88 -5.69
C SER A 156 17.80 14.54 -6.66
N SER A 157 17.51 14.30 -7.94
CA SER A 157 18.54 14.07 -8.97
C SER A 157 19.45 15.29 -9.18
N GLN A 158 19.06 16.47 -8.66
CA GLN A 158 19.91 17.66 -8.57
C GLN A 158 20.84 17.70 -7.34
N GLN A 159 20.68 16.79 -6.36
CA GLN A 159 21.34 16.86 -5.04
C GLN A 159 22.00 15.55 -4.56
N GLY A 160 22.15 14.52 -5.41
CA GLY A 160 22.99 13.35 -5.12
C GLY A 160 22.45 12.32 -4.11
N LYS A 161 21.19 12.44 -3.64
CA LYS A 161 20.54 11.48 -2.70
C LYS A 161 19.69 10.39 -3.39
N ALA A 162 20.01 10.04 -4.63
CA ALA A 162 19.15 9.21 -5.49
C ALA A 162 18.96 7.75 -5.01
N SER A 163 19.85 7.19 -4.17
CA SER A 163 19.85 5.76 -3.87
C SER A 163 18.72 5.30 -2.93
N GLY A 164 18.29 6.13 -1.97
CA GLY A 164 17.26 5.74 -0.99
C GLY A 164 15.84 5.68 -1.57
N SER A 165 15.48 6.66 -2.40
CA SER A 165 14.17 6.69 -3.07
C SER A 165 14.03 5.59 -4.11
N GLN A 166 15.13 5.19 -4.76
CA GLN A 166 15.14 4.06 -5.69
C GLN A 166 14.77 2.74 -5.02
N ILE A 167 15.31 2.45 -3.83
CA ILE A 167 14.97 1.23 -3.08
C ILE A 167 13.47 1.20 -2.74
N GLN A 168 12.94 2.31 -2.21
CA GLN A 168 11.52 2.40 -1.87
C GLN A 168 10.61 2.28 -3.10
N ILE A 169 11.01 2.86 -4.25
CA ILE A 169 10.30 2.69 -5.52
C ILE A 169 10.27 1.21 -5.93
N ARG A 170 11.41 0.50 -5.83
CA ARG A 170 11.50 -0.94 -6.13
C ARG A 170 10.58 -1.76 -5.22
N ASP A 171 10.59 -1.48 -3.92
CA ASP A 171 9.73 -2.18 -2.96
C ASP A 171 8.25 -1.99 -3.28
N LEU A 172 7.80 -0.75 -3.51
CA LEU A 172 6.40 -0.49 -3.90
C LEU A 172 6.03 -1.15 -5.23
N LEU A 173 6.93 -1.14 -6.23
CA LEU A 173 6.70 -1.84 -7.51
C LEU A 173 6.54 -3.35 -7.31
N THR A 174 7.39 -3.97 -6.48
CA THR A 174 7.29 -5.41 -6.19
C THR A 174 6.02 -5.76 -5.40
N ILE A 175 5.56 -4.89 -4.49
CA ILE A 175 4.29 -5.05 -3.78
C ILE A 175 3.12 -4.94 -4.76
N LEU A 176 3.05 -3.86 -5.55
CA LEU A 176 2.00 -3.67 -6.55
C LEU A 176 1.95 -4.85 -7.53
N SER A 177 3.11 -5.32 -7.99
CA SER A 177 3.19 -6.50 -8.84
C SER A 177 2.64 -7.75 -8.15
N ALA A 178 3.07 -8.04 -6.92
CA ALA A 178 2.61 -9.22 -6.17
C ALA A 178 1.12 -9.16 -5.84
N LEU A 179 0.61 -7.97 -5.53
CA LEU A 179 -0.79 -7.72 -5.21
C LEU A 179 -1.70 -7.87 -6.42
N LEU A 180 -1.29 -7.33 -7.58
CA LEU A 180 -2.09 -7.36 -8.80
C LEU A 180 -2.06 -8.71 -9.49
N LYS A 181 -0.95 -9.47 -9.38
CA LYS A 181 -0.73 -10.74 -10.09
C LYS A 181 -1.88 -11.77 -10.03
N PRO A 182 -2.59 -11.99 -8.91
CA PRO A 182 -3.69 -12.96 -8.86
C PRO A 182 -4.80 -12.65 -9.87
N LYS A 183 -5.26 -13.68 -10.59
CA LYS A 183 -6.32 -13.56 -11.61
C LYS A 183 -7.73 -13.37 -11.04
N ASP A 184 -7.88 -13.54 -9.74
CA ASP A 184 -9.13 -13.41 -9.00
C ASP A 184 -9.24 -12.09 -8.23
N LEU A 185 -8.23 -11.22 -8.32
CA LEU A 185 -8.20 -9.96 -7.57
C LEU A 185 -9.43 -9.09 -7.86
N ILE A 186 -9.76 -8.89 -9.15
CA ILE A 186 -10.87 -8.01 -9.54
C ILE A 186 -12.20 -8.54 -8.98
N LEU A 187 -12.45 -9.85 -9.13
CA LEU A 187 -13.65 -10.48 -8.59
C LEU A 187 -13.71 -10.35 -7.06
N ARG A 188 -12.58 -10.58 -6.37
CA ARG A 188 -12.50 -10.46 -4.92
C ARG A 188 -12.79 -9.04 -4.43
N ILE A 189 -12.20 -8.02 -5.07
CA ILE A 189 -12.46 -6.61 -4.72
C ILE A 189 -13.91 -6.26 -5.00
N TYR A 190 -14.49 -6.74 -6.10
CA TYR A 190 -15.91 -6.54 -6.38
C TYR A 190 -16.80 -7.13 -5.26
N MET A 191 -16.53 -8.38 -4.85
CA MET A 191 -17.27 -9.02 -3.75
C MET A 191 -17.07 -8.30 -2.41
N ASP A 192 -15.86 -7.82 -2.12
CA ASP A 192 -15.59 -7.03 -0.92
C ASP A 192 -16.37 -5.70 -0.94
N ILE A 193 -16.49 -5.06 -2.11
CA ILE A 193 -17.32 -3.86 -2.26
C ILE A 193 -18.79 -4.17 -1.96
N GLU A 194 -19.34 -5.22 -2.57
CA GLU A 194 -20.74 -5.62 -2.37
C GLU A 194 -21.04 -5.97 -0.90
N THR A 195 -20.10 -6.64 -0.22
CA THR A 195 -20.32 -7.15 1.14
C THR A 195 -20.04 -6.14 2.26
N LEU A 196 -19.06 -5.24 2.07
CA LEU A 196 -18.59 -4.35 3.15
C LEU A 196 -19.22 -2.96 3.13
N TYR A 197 -19.69 -2.50 1.97
CA TYR A 197 -20.22 -1.14 1.83
C TYR A 197 -21.73 -1.11 2.07
N SER A 198 -22.18 -0.13 2.84
CA SER A 198 -23.53 -0.15 3.42
C SER A 198 -24.67 0.17 2.44
N ASN A 199 -24.37 0.78 1.29
CA ASN A 199 -25.39 1.15 0.32
C ASN A 199 -24.86 1.16 -1.13
N ALA A 200 -25.80 1.06 -2.09
CA ALA A 200 -25.53 1.00 -3.52
C ALA A 200 -24.72 2.20 -4.05
N THR A 201 -24.96 3.41 -3.52
CA THR A 201 -24.22 4.61 -3.93
C THR A 201 -22.74 4.50 -3.57
N GLN A 202 -22.43 4.03 -2.36
CA GLN A 202 -21.07 3.81 -1.90
C GLN A 202 -20.39 2.67 -2.68
N GLN A 203 -21.12 1.58 -2.93
CA GLN A 203 -20.63 0.46 -3.76
C GLN A 203 -20.26 0.94 -5.17
N GLN A 204 -21.15 1.69 -5.82
CA GLN A 204 -20.91 2.25 -7.14
C GLN A 204 -19.70 3.21 -7.15
N LEU A 205 -19.57 4.05 -6.14
CA LEU A 205 -18.43 4.98 -6.02
C LEU A 205 -17.11 4.22 -5.84
N ALA A 206 -17.07 3.23 -4.95
CA ALA A 206 -15.90 2.41 -4.71
C ALA A 206 -15.50 1.63 -5.97
N TRP A 207 -16.47 1.04 -6.66
CA TRP A 207 -16.22 0.34 -7.92
C TRP A 207 -15.67 1.29 -9.00
N ARG A 208 -16.25 2.49 -9.14
CA ARG A 208 -15.74 3.49 -10.10
C ARG A 208 -14.32 3.94 -9.78
N GLU A 209 -13.97 4.13 -8.51
CA GLU A 209 -12.60 4.50 -8.13
C GLU A 209 -11.62 3.34 -8.40
N PHE A 210 -12.04 2.11 -8.12
CA PHE A 210 -11.25 0.92 -8.47
C PHE A 210 -11.00 0.82 -9.98
N LEU A 211 -12.05 1.00 -10.79
CA LEU A 211 -11.93 1.04 -12.25
C LEU A 211 -11.03 2.19 -12.72
N SER A 212 -11.11 3.35 -12.09
CA SER A 212 -10.22 4.47 -12.39
C SER A 212 -8.75 4.13 -12.10
N SER A 213 -8.51 3.36 -11.04
CA SER A 213 -7.17 2.92 -10.65
C SER A 213 -6.60 1.89 -11.64
N ILE A 214 -7.39 0.85 -11.95
CA ILE A 214 -6.92 -0.31 -12.72
C ILE A 214 -7.14 -0.16 -14.22
N ALA A 215 -8.35 0.21 -14.65
CA ALA A 215 -8.76 0.20 -16.05
C ALA A 215 -8.63 1.57 -16.75
N ALA A 216 -8.44 2.66 -16.00
CA ALA A 216 -8.12 3.98 -16.55
C ALA A 216 -6.63 4.34 -16.37
N SER A 217 -5.76 3.32 -16.41
CA SER A 217 -4.30 3.40 -16.44
C SER A 217 -3.58 4.18 -15.33
N LYS A 218 -4.25 4.59 -14.23
CA LYS A 218 -3.55 5.26 -13.11
C LYS A 218 -2.39 4.40 -12.57
N VAL A 219 -2.63 3.10 -12.33
CA VAL A 219 -1.59 2.15 -11.90
C VAL A 219 -0.54 1.93 -12.98
N LEU A 220 -0.98 1.62 -14.21
CA LEU A 220 -0.08 1.37 -15.35
C LEU A 220 0.86 2.56 -15.59
N SER A 221 0.34 3.78 -15.64
CA SER A 221 1.12 5.00 -15.86
C SER A 221 2.10 5.26 -14.72
N ALA A 222 1.66 5.16 -13.46
CA ALA A 222 2.54 5.41 -12.32
C ALA A 222 3.67 4.37 -12.23
N THR A 223 3.37 3.10 -12.54
CA THR A 223 4.36 2.03 -12.48
C THR A 223 5.32 2.05 -13.68
N ALA A 224 4.84 2.35 -14.89
CA ALA A 224 5.69 2.58 -16.06
C ALA A 224 6.70 3.70 -15.80
N GLU A 225 6.23 4.81 -15.24
CA GLU A 225 7.08 5.94 -14.84
C GLU A 225 8.09 5.56 -13.76
N ALA A 226 7.65 4.88 -12.69
CA ALA A 226 8.52 4.40 -11.62
C ALA A 226 9.60 3.44 -12.12
N LEU A 227 9.29 2.56 -13.09
CA LEU A 227 10.27 1.62 -13.66
C LEU A 227 11.46 2.34 -14.32
N THR A 228 11.24 3.52 -14.91
CA THR A 228 12.34 4.33 -15.47
C THR A 228 13.29 4.87 -14.40
N LEU A 229 12.83 5.01 -13.16
CA LEU A 229 13.59 5.54 -12.03
C LEU A 229 14.17 4.44 -11.15
N ALA A 230 13.59 3.24 -11.18
CA ALA A 230 13.99 2.12 -10.34
C ALA A 230 15.42 1.63 -10.63
N GLY A 231 15.93 1.81 -11.85
CA GLY A 231 17.22 1.25 -12.28
C GLY A 231 17.23 -0.29 -12.26
N ASP A 232 18.36 -0.89 -12.59
CA ASP A 232 18.48 -2.35 -12.66
C ASP A 232 18.56 -2.99 -11.27
N PHE A 233 17.83 -4.09 -11.07
CA PHE A 233 17.90 -4.92 -9.87
C PHE A 233 17.41 -6.35 -10.13
N ASP A 234 17.80 -7.26 -9.24
CA ASP A 234 17.36 -8.65 -9.31
C ASP A 234 15.85 -8.78 -9.11
N GLY A 235 15.18 -9.50 -10.00
CA GLY A 235 13.72 -9.64 -10.00
C GLY A 235 12.95 -8.57 -10.78
N LEU A 236 13.62 -7.63 -11.45
CA LEU A 236 12.99 -6.63 -12.33
C LEU A 236 12.04 -7.29 -13.36
N SER A 237 12.46 -8.39 -13.98
CA SER A 237 11.64 -9.14 -14.95
C SER A 237 10.28 -9.60 -14.39
N THR A 238 10.19 -9.84 -13.08
CA THR A 238 8.94 -10.27 -12.44
C THR A 238 7.97 -9.14 -12.18
N ILE A 239 8.42 -7.89 -12.29
CA ILE A 239 7.61 -6.70 -12.10
C ILE A 239 7.34 -5.92 -13.39
N LEU A 240 8.16 -6.04 -14.44
CA LEU A 240 8.05 -5.24 -15.68
C LEU A 240 6.64 -5.22 -16.28
N TRP A 241 5.91 -6.32 -16.16
CA TRP A 241 4.56 -6.47 -16.71
C TRP A 241 3.57 -5.40 -16.23
N ILE A 242 3.73 -4.85 -15.01
CA ILE A 242 2.78 -3.88 -14.46
C ILE A 242 2.86 -2.51 -15.15
N GLY A 243 4.04 -2.17 -15.67
CA GLY A 243 4.28 -0.94 -16.42
C GLY A 243 4.27 -1.14 -17.94
N ASP A 244 4.18 -2.38 -18.41
CA ASP A 244 4.07 -2.71 -19.82
C ASP A 244 2.60 -2.78 -20.23
N GLY A 245 2.18 -1.91 -21.15
CA GLY A 245 0.77 -1.78 -21.51
C GLY A 245 0.17 -3.07 -22.09
N ALA A 246 0.93 -3.83 -22.89
CA ALA A 246 0.48 -5.07 -23.51
C ALA A 246 0.27 -6.19 -22.47
N GLN A 247 1.24 -6.42 -21.59
CA GLN A 247 1.13 -7.42 -20.53
C GLN A 247 0.09 -7.03 -19.47
N TYR A 248 0.03 -5.76 -19.09
CA TYR A 248 -0.97 -5.25 -18.15
C TYR A 248 -2.40 -5.45 -18.67
N THR A 249 -2.64 -5.15 -19.94
CA THR A 249 -3.95 -5.39 -20.56
C THR A 249 -4.27 -6.87 -20.72
N SER A 250 -3.29 -7.72 -21.02
CA SER A 250 -3.49 -9.19 -21.02
C SER A 250 -3.89 -9.71 -19.63
N TRP A 251 -3.24 -9.23 -18.56
CA TRP A 251 -3.62 -9.53 -17.18
C TRP A 251 -5.04 -9.06 -16.86
N LEU A 252 -5.41 -7.85 -17.29
CA LEU A 252 -6.75 -7.29 -17.10
C LEU A 252 -7.81 -8.14 -17.82
N GLY A 253 -7.54 -8.55 -19.06
CA GLY A 253 -8.40 -9.48 -19.81
C GLY A 253 -8.58 -10.81 -19.09
N THR A 254 -7.50 -11.38 -18.57
CA THR A 254 -7.55 -12.63 -17.79
C THR A 254 -8.44 -12.51 -16.55
N ASN A 255 -8.36 -11.37 -15.83
CA ASN A 255 -9.22 -11.11 -14.68
C ASN A 255 -10.69 -10.93 -15.08
N ILE A 256 -10.97 -10.25 -16.20
CA ILE A 256 -12.34 -10.09 -16.74
C ILE A 256 -12.93 -11.46 -17.06
N CYS A 257 -12.20 -12.30 -17.80
CA CYS A 257 -12.64 -13.67 -18.12
C CYS A 257 -12.88 -14.49 -16.84
N HIS A 258 -12.01 -14.36 -15.85
CA HIS A 258 -12.19 -15.04 -14.58
C HIS A 258 -13.45 -14.57 -13.86
N MET A 259 -13.67 -13.25 -13.76
CA MET A 259 -14.88 -12.68 -13.14
C MET A 259 -16.14 -13.19 -13.84
N VAL A 260 -16.22 -13.08 -15.17
CA VAL A 260 -17.35 -13.59 -15.98
C VAL A 260 -17.61 -15.07 -15.74
N SER A 261 -16.58 -15.91 -15.67
CA SER A 261 -16.71 -17.35 -15.44
C SER A 261 -17.28 -17.74 -14.06
N LYS A 262 -17.37 -16.77 -13.14
CA LYS A 262 -17.85 -16.96 -11.77
C LYS A 262 -19.14 -16.19 -11.47
N LEU A 263 -19.65 -15.41 -12.42
CA LEU A 263 -20.89 -14.67 -12.23
C LEU A 263 -22.11 -15.58 -12.34
N ASP A 264 -23.08 -15.30 -11.49
CA ASP A 264 -24.44 -15.80 -11.65
C ASP A 264 -25.14 -15.06 -12.82
N LEU A 265 -25.88 -15.80 -13.64
CA LEU A 265 -26.61 -15.25 -14.79
C LEU A 265 -27.70 -14.26 -14.35
N ASP A 266 -28.26 -14.46 -13.16
CA ASP A 266 -29.35 -13.61 -12.65
C ASP A 266 -28.83 -12.33 -11.96
N ASN A 267 -27.53 -12.23 -11.69
CA ASN A 267 -26.94 -11.06 -11.02
C ASN A 267 -26.68 -9.91 -12.01
N GLN A 268 -27.73 -9.16 -12.33
CA GLN A 268 -27.66 -8.03 -13.27
C GLN A 268 -26.65 -6.95 -12.88
N ASP A 269 -26.45 -6.70 -11.59
CA ASP A 269 -25.52 -5.65 -11.14
C ASP A 269 -24.06 -6.08 -11.31
N ALA A 270 -23.74 -7.36 -11.10
CA ALA A 270 -22.42 -7.90 -11.42
C ALA A 270 -22.12 -7.88 -12.93
N TRP A 271 -23.11 -8.15 -13.77
CA TRP A 271 -22.97 -8.01 -15.23
C TRP A 271 -22.75 -6.56 -15.65
N LYS A 272 -23.45 -5.58 -15.05
CA LYS A 272 -23.16 -4.15 -15.27
C LYS A 272 -21.75 -3.78 -14.83
N ALA A 273 -21.29 -4.32 -13.69
CA ALA A 273 -19.93 -4.09 -13.19
C ALA A 273 -18.88 -4.60 -14.20
N VAL A 274 -19.05 -5.83 -14.71
CA VAL A 274 -18.18 -6.38 -15.77
C VAL A 274 -18.26 -5.54 -17.04
N ALA A 275 -19.44 -5.16 -17.52
CA ALA A 275 -19.59 -4.35 -18.72
C ALA A 275 -18.84 -3.01 -18.60
N SER A 276 -18.94 -2.35 -17.43
CA SER A 276 -18.22 -1.11 -17.15
C SER A 276 -16.70 -1.30 -17.09
N LEU A 277 -16.22 -2.42 -16.52
CA LEU A 277 -14.81 -2.78 -16.48
C LEU A 277 -14.27 -3.03 -17.89
N THR A 278 -14.96 -3.85 -18.68
CA THR A 278 -14.58 -4.19 -20.05
C THR A 278 -14.55 -2.95 -20.95
N GLY A 279 -15.58 -2.10 -20.87
CA GLY A 279 -15.61 -0.84 -21.63
C GLY A 279 -14.42 0.07 -21.32
N ARG A 280 -14.02 0.18 -20.05
CA ARG A 280 -12.82 0.94 -19.68
C ARG A 280 -11.53 0.25 -20.09
N ALA A 281 -11.42 -1.07 -19.94
CA ALA A 281 -10.24 -1.82 -20.37
C ALA A 281 -9.96 -1.67 -21.87
N LEU A 282 -11.00 -1.68 -22.71
CA LEU A 282 -10.89 -1.46 -24.16
C LEU A 282 -10.43 -0.04 -24.51
N SER A 283 -10.70 0.93 -23.64
CA SER A 283 -10.28 2.33 -23.82
C SER A 283 -8.78 2.55 -23.56
N LEU A 284 -8.04 1.54 -23.10
CA LEU A 284 -6.60 1.62 -22.86
C LEU A 284 -5.74 1.62 -24.15
N GLY A 285 -6.34 1.35 -25.31
CA GLY A 285 -5.64 1.42 -26.61
C GLY A 285 -4.83 0.17 -26.99
N TYR A 286 -4.80 -0.87 -26.14
CA TYR A 286 -4.11 -2.15 -26.41
C TYR A 286 -5.09 -3.26 -26.79
N THR A 287 -6.02 -3.00 -27.70
CA THR A 287 -7.12 -3.92 -28.02
C THR A 287 -6.66 -5.25 -28.62
N GLY A 288 -5.49 -5.28 -29.30
CA GLY A 288 -4.94 -6.50 -29.89
C GLY A 288 -4.49 -7.57 -28.89
N THR A 289 -4.03 -7.20 -27.70
CA THR A 289 -3.58 -8.13 -26.65
C THR A 289 -4.76 -8.67 -25.82
N LEU A 290 -5.85 -7.91 -25.75
CA LEU A 290 -7.10 -8.35 -25.14
C LEU A 290 -7.72 -9.51 -25.95
N HIS A 291 -7.70 -9.45 -27.28
CA HIS A 291 -8.26 -10.49 -28.16
C HIS A 291 -7.66 -11.89 -27.96
N SER A 292 -6.36 -12.01 -27.64
CA SER A 292 -5.74 -13.32 -27.37
C SER A 292 -6.23 -13.97 -26.07
N SER A 293 -6.84 -13.20 -25.16
CA SER A 293 -7.37 -13.70 -23.89
C SER A 293 -8.87 -14.03 -23.98
N TYR A 294 -9.57 -13.53 -25.00
CA TYR A 294 -10.99 -13.80 -25.27
C TYR A 294 -11.24 -15.10 -26.04
N THR A 295 -10.20 -15.84 -26.44
CA THR A 295 -10.38 -17.12 -27.11
C THR A 295 -10.91 -18.15 -26.11
N ILE A 296 -12.23 -18.28 -26.07
CA ILE A 296 -12.95 -19.40 -25.46
C ILE A 296 -12.31 -20.68 -26.00
N PRO A 297 -11.89 -21.65 -25.15
CA PRO A 297 -11.48 -22.95 -25.64
C PRO A 297 -12.69 -23.62 -26.29
N ASN A 298 -12.68 -23.72 -27.62
CA ASN A 298 -13.52 -24.57 -28.46
C ASN A 298 -14.96 -24.82 -27.96
N ALA A 299 -15.87 -23.92 -28.36
CA ALA A 299 -17.20 -24.36 -28.71
C ALA A 299 -17.09 -25.19 -30.02
N ASN A 300 -16.85 -26.49 -29.88
CA ASN A 300 -17.08 -27.43 -30.96
C ASN A 300 -18.60 -27.53 -31.15
N PHE A 301 -19.10 -26.85 -32.18
CA PHE A 301 -20.31 -27.26 -32.87
C PHE A 301 -20.08 -28.64 -33.48
N LEU A 302 -20.80 -29.63 -32.96
CA LEU A 302 -21.48 -30.71 -33.70
C LEU A 302 -22.61 -31.25 -32.81
#